data_AF-A0A259M6D5-F1
#
_entry.id   AF-A0A259M6D5-F1
#
_cell.length_a   1.000
_cell.length_b   1.000
_cell.length_c   1.000
_cell.angle_alpha   90.00
_cell.angle_beta   90.00
_cell.angle_gamma   90.00
#
_symmetry.space_group_name_H-M   'P 1'
#
loop_
_entity.id
_entity.type
_entity.pdbx_description
1 polymer ?
#
loop_
_entity_poly.entity_id
_entity_poly.type
_entity_poly.pdbx_seq_one_letter_code
_entity_poly.pdbx_strand_id
1 'polypeptide(L)'
;AEAFRKWLGSGKLGDVKQHWPMLEETVATLRAAGAWISLAHPWQYDFTRSKRRRLVADFAAAGGHALEVVNGMQPAEQVGGLAILAREFGLMASVGSDFHAPGDWSELGMYRPLPDDLTALWERFEHAQPSAVTS
;
A
#
# COMPACT_ATOMS: atom_id res chain seq x y z
N ALA A 1 5.50 -11.01 -1.09
CA ALA A 1 4.06 -11.31 -0.87
C ALA A 1 3.72 -12.40 0.19
N GLU A 2 4.61 -12.80 1.11
CA GLU A 2 4.33 -13.91 2.06
C GLU A 2 3.83 -13.47 3.45
N ALA A 3 4.21 -12.28 3.92
CA ALA A 3 3.79 -11.78 5.24
C ALA A 3 2.28 -11.49 5.31
N PHE A 4 1.67 -10.93 4.25
CA PHE A 4 0.26 -10.50 4.25
C PHE A 4 -0.78 -11.62 4.07
N ARG A 5 -0.43 -12.73 3.37
CA ARG A 5 -1.32 -13.89 3.21
C ARG A 5 -1.74 -14.50 4.56
N LYS A 6 -0.91 -14.37 5.59
CA LYS A 6 -1.13 -14.91 6.94
C LYS A 6 -2.15 -14.12 7.78
N TRP A 7 -2.36 -12.83 7.46
CA TRP A 7 -3.31 -11.97 8.18
C TRP A 7 -4.76 -12.17 7.78
N LEU A 8 -4.97 -12.80 6.62
CA LEU A 8 -6.18 -12.62 5.83
C LEU A 8 -6.63 -13.91 5.09
N GLY A 9 -5.78 -14.95 5.07
CA GLY A 9 -6.07 -16.25 4.47
C GLY A 9 -6.44 -17.31 5.51
N SER A 10 -7.66 -17.83 5.42
CA SER A 10 -8.15 -18.93 6.27
C SER A 10 -7.79 -20.31 5.70
N GLY A 11 -7.10 -21.14 6.50
CA GLY A 11 -7.38 -22.57 6.63
C GLY A 11 -6.73 -23.56 5.65
N LYS A 12 -5.39 -23.64 5.57
CA LYS A 12 -4.71 -24.83 5.01
C LYS A 12 -3.53 -25.29 5.87
N LEU A 13 -3.28 -26.61 5.79
CA LEU A 13 -2.54 -27.52 6.67
C LEU A 13 -1.04 -27.21 6.96
N GLY A 14 -0.51 -26.05 6.55
CA GLY A 14 0.89 -25.62 6.75
C GLY A 14 0.98 -24.32 7.54
N ASP A 15 0.10 -24.18 8.52
CA ASP A 15 -0.28 -22.96 9.20
C ASP A 15 0.85 -22.46 10.13
N VAL A 16 1.83 -21.74 9.58
CA VAL A 16 2.81 -20.93 10.35
C VAL A 16 2.06 -19.73 10.94
N LYS A 17 1.13 -20.03 11.85
CA LYS A 17 0.06 -19.17 12.34
C LYS A 17 0.42 -18.44 13.64
N GLN A 18 1.58 -18.71 14.20
CA GLN A 18 1.88 -18.24 15.55
C GLN A 18 2.88 -17.08 15.48
N HIS A 19 2.46 -15.94 16.04
CA HIS A 19 3.28 -14.78 16.42
C HIS A 19 3.44 -13.63 15.41
N TRP A 20 2.40 -13.29 14.65
CA TRP A 20 2.35 -11.93 14.09
C TRP A 20 1.40 -11.03 14.91
N PRO A 21 1.76 -9.77 15.23
CA PRO A 21 0.98 -8.84 16.06
C PRO A 21 -0.20 -8.19 15.33
N MET A 22 -1.40 -8.14 15.90
CA MET A 22 -2.63 -7.67 15.26
C MET A 22 -2.44 -6.37 14.44
N LEU A 23 -3.22 -6.16 13.38
CA LEU A 23 -3.12 -4.97 12.52
C LEU A 23 -3.04 -3.67 13.33
N GLU A 24 -3.92 -3.54 14.32
CA GLU A 24 -3.96 -2.39 15.24
C GLU A 24 -2.67 -2.26 16.05
N GLU A 25 -2.15 -3.35 16.60
CA GLU A 25 -0.89 -3.38 17.37
C GLU A 25 0.30 -3.01 16.49
N THR A 26 0.35 -3.54 15.26
CA THR A 26 1.40 -3.24 14.28
C THR A 26 1.39 -1.76 13.93
N VAL A 27 0.22 -1.22 13.58
CA VAL A 27 0.09 0.20 13.22
C VAL A 27 0.41 1.08 14.43
N ALA A 28 -0.11 0.77 15.61
CA ALA A 28 0.20 1.50 16.83
C ALA A 28 1.70 1.53 17.14
N THR A 29 2.38 0.38 17.01
CA THR A 29 3.83 0.26 17.22
C THR A 29 4.62 1.15 16.25
N LEU A 30 4.29 1.09 14.96
CA LEU A 30 4.94 1.91 13.93
C LEU A 30 4.68 3.41 14.14
N ARG A 31 3.46 3.78 14.55
CA ARG A 31 3.11 5.16 14.88
C ARG A 31 3.88 5.66 16.10
N ALA A 32 4.02 4.83 17.14
CA ALA A 32 4.82 5.17 18.32
C ALA A 32 6.30 5.38 17.97
N ALA A 33 6.80 4.73 16.91
CA ALA A 33 8.12 4.96 16.35
C ALA A 33 8.22 6.21 15.43
N GLY A 34 7.13 6.96 15.24
CA GLY A 34 7.08 8.13 14.36
C GLY A 34 7.06 7.80 12.87
N ALA A 35 6.76 6.55 12.50
CA ALA A 35 6.78 6.13 11.10
C ALA A 35 5.53 6.59 10.32
N TRP A 36 5.73 6.91 9.05
CA TRP A 36 4.67 6.97 8.06
C TRP A 36 4.38 5.55 7.53
N ILE A 37 3.10 5.20 7.40
CA ILE A 37 2.67 3.80 7.24
C ILE A 37 1.77 3.69 6.01
N SER A 38 2.16 2.80 5.08
CA SER A 38 1.39 2.51 3.88
C SER A 38 0.96 1.05 3.82
N LEU A 39 -0.30 0.80 3.43
CA LEU A 39 -0.79 -0.55 3.15
C LEU A 39 -0.38 -0.95 1.72
N ALA A 40 0.54 -1.89 1.61
CA ALA A 40 1.11 -2.36 0.35
C ALA A 40 0.15 -3.28 -0.44
N HIS A 41 0.21 -3.16 -1.77
CA HIS A 41 -0.41 -4.00 -2.80
C HIS A 41 -1.74 -4.68 -2.39
N PRO A 42 -2.77 -3.91 -1.95
CA PRO A 42 -4.06 -4.45 -1.50
C PRO A 42 -4.80 -5.26 -2.59
N TRP A 43 -4.42 -5.10 -3.86
CA TRP A 43 -5.00 -5.83 -4.98
C TRP A 43 -4.43 -7.24 -5.16
N GLN A 44 -3.21 -7.52 -4.66
CA GLN A 44 -2.58 -8.83 -4.75
C GLN A 44 -3.17 -9.84 -3.74
N TYR A 45 -4.00 -9.39 -2.80
CA TYR A 45 -4.74 -10.28 -1.90
C TYR A 45 -5.91 -10.93 -2.64
N ASP A 46 -6.10 -12.24 -2.45
CA ASP A 46 -7.23 -13.01 -2.98
C ASP A 46 -8.55 -12.67 -2.27
N PHE A 47 -8.93 -11.41 -2.40
CA PHE A 47 -9.97 -10.73 -1.66
C PHE A 47 -11.08 -10.29 -2.60
N THR A 48 -12.31 -10.58 -2.20
CA THR A 48 -13.47 -9.93 -2.82
C THR A 48 -13.39 -8.42 -2.61
N ARG A 49 -14.09 -7.65 -3.45
CA ARG A 49 -14.16 -6.19 -3.34
C ARG A 49 -14.57 -5.74 -1.92
N SER A 50 -15.53 -6.43 -1.31
CA SER A 50 -16.00 -6.13 0.05
C SER A 50 -14.94 -6.41 1.12
N LYS A 51 -14.20 -7.52 1.01
CA LYS A 51 -13.09 -7.84 1.93
C LYS A 51 -11.95 -6.83 1.81
N ARG A 52 -11.58 -6.44 0.59
CA ARG A 52 -10.55 -5.42 0.35
C ARG A 52 -10.95 -4.07 0.94
N ARG A 53 -12.18 -3.63 0.67
CA ARG A 53 -12.72 -2.39 1.25
C ARG A 53 -12.69 -2.45 2.79
N ARG A 54 -13.12 -3.56 3.38
CA ARG A 54 -13.12 -3.74 4.84
C ARG A 54 -11.71 -3.65 5.42
N LEU A 55 -10.72 -4.30 4.79
CA LEU A 55 -9.32 -4.20 5.17
C LEU A 55 -8.82 -2.75 5.15
N VAL A 56 -9.11 -2.00 4.08
CA VAL A 56 -8.68 -0.60 3.98
C VAL A 56 -9.35 0.26 5.06
N ALA A 57 -10.64 0.03 5.34
CA ALA A 57 -11.35 0.71 6.41
C ALA A 57 -10.73 0.42 7.79
N ASP A 58 -10.44 -0.86 8.09
CA ASP A 58 -9.83 -1.26 9.36
C ASP A 58 -8.41 -0.69 9.50
N PHE A 59 -7.62 -0.67 8.41
CA PHE A 59 -6.29 -0.06 8.38
C PHE A 59 -6.34 1.46 8.61
N ALA A 60 -7.28 2.16 7.97
CA ALA A 60 -7.48 3.59 8.18
C ALA A 60 -7.90 3.90 9.63
N ALA A 61 -8.83 3.10 10.18
CA ALA A 61 -9.28 3.23 11.56
C ALA A 61 -8.15 3.00 12.59
N ALA A 62 -7.22 2.10 12.29
CA ALA A 62 -6.02 1.88 13.11
C ALA A 62 -5.01 3.05 13.05
N GLY A 63 -5.20 4.02 12.15
CA GLY A 63 -4.32 5.18 11.96
C GLY A 63 -3.27 4.98 10.86
N GLY A 64 -3.54 4.11 9.90
CA GLY A 64 -2.76 4.04 8.66
C GLY A 64 -2.80 5.36 7.87
N HIS A 65 -1.72 5.67 7.15
CA HIS A 65 -1.57 6.98 6.49
C HIS A 65 -1.79 6.94 4.99
N ALA A 66 -1.43 5.84 4.33
CA ALA A 66 -1.47 5.74 2.88
C ALA A 66 -1.86 4.37 2.36
N LEU A 67 -2.39 4.33 1.14
CA LEU A 67 -2.66 3.13 0.37
C LEU A 67 -1.73 3.06 -0.84
N GLU A 68 -1.14 1.89 -1.12
CA GLU A 68 -0.46 1.69 -2.40
C GLU A 68 -1.51 1.62 -3.51
N VAL A 69 -1.59 2.67 -4.32
CA VAL A 69 -2.61 2.83 -5.39
C VAL A 69 -2.08 2.33 -6.72
N VAL A 70 -0.77 2.49 -6.96
CA VAL A 70 -0.11 2.01 -8.17
C VAL A 70 0.98 1.03 -7.79
N ASN A 71 0.89 -0.18 -8.34
CA ASN A 71 1.94 -1.18 -8.32
C ASN A 71 2.35 -1.48 -9.77
N GLY A 72 3.51 -0.97 -10.19
CA GLY A 72 4.02 -1.08 -11.57
C GLY A 72 2.98 -0.72 -12.65
N MET A 73 2.81 -1.62 -13.62
CA MET A 73 1.87 -1.49 -14.73
C MET A 73 0.55 -2.27 -14.53
N GLN A 74 0.07 -2.42 -13.28
CA GLN A 74 -1.22 -3.08 -12.98
C GLN A 74 -2.36 -2.50 -13.84
N PRO A 75 -3.48 -3.17 -14.13
CA PRO A 75 -4.58 -2.63 -14.96
C PRO A 75 -5.24 -1.33 -14.45
N ALA A 76 -5.75 -0.48 -15.37
CA ALA A 76 -6.31 0.87 -15.09
C ALA A 76 -7.46 0.85 -14.09
N GLU A 77 -8.33 -0.13 -14.24
CA GLU A 77 -9.45 -0.36 -13.32
C GLU A 77 -9.00 -0.63 -11.88
N GLN A 78 -7.87 -1.31 -11.70
CA GLN A 78 -7.33 -1.61 -10.36
C GLN A 78 -6.80 -0.33 -9.70
N VAL A 79 -6.05 0.49 -10.45
CA VAL A 79 -5.64 1.83 -9.97
C VAL A 79 -6.85 2.67 -9.62
N GLY A 80 -7.87 2.71 -10.49
CA GLY A 80 -9.11 3.45 -10.24
C GLY A 80 -9.85 2.97 -8.98
N GLY A 81 -9.96 1.65 -8.81
CA GLY A 81 -10.59 1.05 -7.63
C GLY A 81 -9.86 1.39 -6.33
N LEU A 82 -8.53 1.39 -6.34
CA LEU A 82 -7.71 1.77 -5.19
C LEU A 82 -7.74 3.27 -4.93
N ALA A 83 -7.74 4.09 -5.97
CA ALA A 83 -7.89 5.53 -5.86
C ALA A 83 -9.23 5.91 -5.23
N ILE A 84 -10.32 5.21 -5.56
CA ILE A 84 -11.63 5.41 -4.90
C ILE A 84 -11.53 5.11 -3.41
N LEU A 85 -10.92 3.99 -3.02
CA LEU A 85 -10.76 3.63 -1.61
C LEU A 85 -9.86 4.63 -0.86
N ALA A 86 -8.78 5.10 -1.48
CA ALA A 86 -7.89 6.10 -0.88
C ALA A 86 -8.66 7.39 -0.56
N ARG A 87 -9.43 7.92 -1.53
CA ARG A 87 -10.28 9.11 -1.30
C ARG A 87 -11.28 8.89 -0.20
N GLU A 88 -11.98 7.76 -0.26
CA GLU A 88 -13.09 7.49 0.64
C GLU A 88 -12.66 7.40 2.10
N PHE A 89 -11.51 6.79 2.36
CA PHE A 89 -10.98 6.65 3.71
C PHE A 89 -9.97 7.74 4.09
N GLY A 90 -9.82 8.79 3.26
CA GLY A 90 -8.93 9.91 3.54
C GLY A 90 -7.44 9.53 3.60
N LEU A 91 -7.04 8.50 2.87
CA LEU A 91 -5.66 8.01 2.83
C LEU A 91 -4.87 8.74 1.72
N MET A 92 -3.61 9.03 2.00
CA MET A 92 -2.65 9.40 0.96
C MET A 92 -2.39 8.21 0.03
N ALA A 93 -1.77 8.47 -1.11
CA ALA A 93 -1.39 7.41 -2.04
C ALA A 93 0.13 7.18 -2.07
N SER A 94 0.51 5.91 -2.15
CA SER A 94 1.87 5.50 -2.47
C SER A 94 1.91 4.75 -3.79
N VAL A 95 3.11 4.67 -4.35
CA VAL A 95 3.42 3.96 -5.59
C VAL A 95 4.59 3.04 -5.31
N GLY A 96 4.47 1.78 -5.71
CA GLY A 96 5.53 0.78 -5.63
C GLY A 96 5.82 0.18 -7.00
N SER A 97 7.07 -0.16 -7.27
CA SER A 97 7.45 -0.91 -8.48
C SER A 97 7.42 -2.43 -8.27
N ASP A 98 7.24 -2.90 -7.03
CA ASP A 98 7.35 -4.29 -6.60
C ASP A 98 8.67 -4.98 -7.00
N PHE A 99 9.77 -4.22 -7.08
CA PHE A 99 11.09 -4.74 -7.44
C PHE A 99 11.63 -5.71 -6.39
N HIS A 100 11.82 -6.98 -6.77
CA HIS A 100 12.26 -8.05 -5.86
C HIS A 100 13.67 -8.62 -6.15
N ALA A 101 14.32 -8.31 -7.29
CA ALA A 101 15.74 -8.55 -7.59
C ALA A 101 16.11 -8.05 -9.01
N PRO A 102 17.40 -7.78 -9.31
CA PRO A 102 17.85 -7.55 -10.68
C PRO A 102 17.81 -8.87 -11.48
N GLY A 103 17.03 -8.94 -12.56
CA GLY A 103 17.04 -10.10 -13.46
C GLY A 103 15.78 -10.29 -14.30
N ASP A 104 14.62 -9.85 -13.81
CA ASP A 104 13.37 -9.90 -14.57
C ASP A 104 12.84 -8.48 -14.80
N TRP A 105 12.55 -8.20 -16.07
CA TRP A 105 12.29 -6.86 -16.60
C TRP A 105 10.98 -6.27 -16.06
N SER A 106 11.08 -5.53 -14.97
CA SER A 106 10.33 -4.31 -14.77
C SER A 106 11.36 -3.20 -14.57
N GLU A 107 11.61 -2.39 -15.60
CA GLU A 107 12.58 -1.31 -15.53
C GLU A 107 12.22 -0.38 -14.35
N LEU A 108 13.23 -0.03 -13.54
CA LEU A 108 13.10 0.98 -12.50
C LEU A 108 12.45 2.24 -13.09
N GLY A 109 11.26 2.60 -12.60
CA GLY A 109 10.56 3.82 -13.01
C GLY A 109 9.36 3.62 -13.95
N MET A 110 9.01 2.40 -14.35
CA MET A 110 7.78 2.16 -15.12
C MET A 110 6.58 1.83 -14.21
N TYR A 111 5.83 2.86 -13.85
CA TYR A 111 4.55 2.73 -13.16
C TYR A 111 3.49 3.61 -13.81
N ARG A 112 2.22 3.23 -13.69
CA ARG A 112 1.12 4.08 -14.17
C ARG A 112 1.05 5.38 -13.37
N PRO A 113 0.68 6.51 -14.01
CA PRO A 113 0.58 7.77 -13.28
C PRO A 113 -0.41 7.63 -12.12
N LEU A 114 -0.03 8.20 -10.98
CA LEU A 114 -0.95 8.38 -9.87
C LEU A 114 -1.99 9.42 -10.28
N PRO A 115 -3.29 9.24 -9.99
CA PRO A 115 -4.27 10.29 -10.21
C PRO A 115 -3.88 11.60 -9.50
N ASP A 116 -3.86 12.70 -10.25
CA ASP A 116 -3.33 14.01 -9.79
C ASP A 116 -4.06 14.60 -8.57
N ASP A 117 -5.28 14.13 -8.30
CA ASP A 117 -6.10 14.59 -7.17
C ASP A 117 -5.81 13.84 -5.87
N LEU A 118 -4.98 12.80 -5.89
CA LEU A 118 -4.54 12.10 -4.69
C LEU A 118 -3.29 12.75 -4.10
N THR A 119 -3.32 13.05 -2.81
CA THR A 119 -2.12 13.49 -2.08
C THR A 119 -1.12 12.36 -2.01
N ALA A 120 0.08 12.57 -2.52
CA ALA A 120 1.12 11.55 -2.50
C ALA A 120 1.82 11.48 -1.14
N LEU A 121 2.08 10.27 -0.65
CA LEU A 121 2.73 10.06 0.64
C LEU A 121 4.12 10.70 0.70
N TRP A 122 4.86 10.71 -0.43
CA TRP A 122 6.22 11.24 -0.46
C TRP A 122 6.30 12.75 -0.28
N GLU A 123 5.21 13.50 -0.44
CA GLU A 123 5.14 14.93 -0.10
C GLU A 123 5.41 15.21 1.39
N ARG A 124 5.34 14.17 2.25
CA ARG A 124 5.66 14.26 3.68
C ARG A 124 7.16 14.16 3.98
N PHE A 125 7.99 13.79 3.01
CA PHE A 125 9.43 13.69 3.18
C PHE A 125 10.12 14.89 2.52
N GLU A 126 10.76 15.73 3.33
CA GLU A 126 11.41 16.97 2.86
C GLU A 126 12.50 16.74 1.80
N HIS A 127 13.09 15.55 1.74
CA HIS A 127 14.14 15.19 0.78
C HIS A 127 13.61 14.70 -0.59
N ALA A 128 12.29 14.61 -0.79
CA ALA A 128 11.69 14.10 -2.02
C ALA A 128 11.27 15.20 -3.02
N GLN A 129 11.56 16.47 -2.74
CA GLN A 129 11.30 17.57 -3.67
C GLN A 129 12.37 17.54 -4.79
N PRO A 130 12.01 17.36 -6.07
CA PRO A 130 12.97 17.60 -7.14
C PRO A 130 13.43 19.05 -7.04
N SER A 131 14.74 19.25 -6.95
CA SER A 131 15.36 20.57 -6.99
C SER A 131 14.81 21.32 -8.21
N ALA A 132 14.08 22.41 -7.98
CA ALA A 132 13.61 23.28 -9.04
C ALA A 132 14.81 23.71 -9.88
N VAL A 133 14.89 23.22 -11.12
CA VAL A 133 15.84 23.72 -12.10
C VAL A 133 15.43 25.15 -12.40
N THR A 134 16.17 26.09 -11.82
CA THR A 134 16.09 27.50 -12.18
C THR A 134 16.86 27.65 -13.49
N SER A 135 16.19 28.11 -14.54
CA SER A 135 16.81 28.72 -15.72
C SER A 135 16.16 30.07 -15.96
#